data_AF-A0A7Z6SQ25-F1
#
_entry.id   AF-A0A7Z6SQ25-F1
#
_cell.length_a   1.000
_cell.length_b   1.000
_cell.length_c   1.000
_cell.angle_alpha   90.00
_cell.angle_beta   90.00
_cell.angle_gamma   90.00
#
_symmetry.space_group_name_H-M   'P 1'
#
loop_
_entity.id
_entity.type
_entity.pdbx_description
1 polymer ?
#
loop_
_entity_poly.entity_id
_entity_poly.type
_entity_poly.pdbx_seq_one_letter_code
_entity_poly.pdbx_strand_id
1 'polypeptide(L)'
;YLGIKTLYDRYLLKDANNHPIELPQHMFMSIAMFLAQNEQEPNKIALEFYEVLSKFEAMCATPTLANARTTKHQLSSCYIGSTPDNIEGIFDSYKEMALLSKYGGGIGWDFSLVRSIG
;
A
#
# COMPACT_ATOMS: atom_id res chain seq x y z
N TYR A 1 8.60 22.25 7.27
CA TYR A 1 9.03 21.44 8.44
C TYR A 1 8.21 20.15 8.60
N LEU A 2 6.87 20.22 8.69
CA LEU A 2 6.01 19.04 8.91
C LEU A 2 6.19 17.90 7.88
N GLY A 3 6.28 18.23 6.59
CA GLY A 3 6.42 17.22 5.53
C GLY A 3 7.69 16.37 5.69
N ILE A 4 8.85 17.02 5.90
CA ILE A 4 10.12 16.31 6.14
C ILE A 4 10.05 15.48 7.42
N LYS A 5 9.46 16.00 8.51
CA LYS A 5 9.31 15.24 9.76
C LYS A 5 8.43 14.00 9.56
N THR A 6 7.36 14.13 8.79
CA THR A 6 6.45 13.01 8.48
C THR A 6 7.12 11.95 7.61
N LEU A 7 7.88 12.37 6.59
CA LEU A 7 8.69 11.46 5.78
C LEU A 7 9.70 10.71 6.66
N TYR A 8 10.47 11.42 7.47
CA TYR A 8 11.46 10.85 8.37
C TYR A 8 10.86 9.87 9.38
N ASP A 9 9.72 10.23 9.97
CA ASP A 9 9.13 9.43 11.04
C ASP A 9 8.47 8.16 10.52
N ARG A 10 7.75 8.24 9.37
CA ARG A 10 6.84 7.17 8.94
C ARG A 10 7.18 6.51 7.61
N TYR A 11 7.80 7.23 6.67
CA TYR A 11 7.91 6.77 5.30
C TYR A 11 9.29 6.31 4.92
N LEU A 12 10.36 6.96 5.39
CA LEU A 12 11.71 6.52 5.07
C LEU A 12 11.96 5.12 5.64
N LEU A 13 12.60 4.26 4.86
CA LEU A 13 13.09 2.96 5.33
C LEU A 13 14.12 3.18 6.42
N LYS A 14 14.04 2.34 7.46
CA LYS A 14 14.93 2.39 8.61
C LYS A 14 15.59 1.04 8.83
N ASP A 15 16.78 1.09 9.40
CA ASP A 15 17.49 -0.09 9.87
C ASP A 15 16.86 -0.65 11.17
N ALA A 16 17.44 -1.73 11.68
CA ALA A 16 17.04 -2.34 12.95
C ALA A 16 17.18 -1.41 14.17
N ASN A 17 18.00 -0.36 14.06
CA ASN A 17 18.21 0.65 15.10
C ASN A 17 17.32 1.88 14.92
N ASN A 18 16.34 1.82 14.00
CA ASN A 18 15.41 2.91 13.69
C ASN A 18 16.09 4.15 13.05
N HIS A 19 17.26 3.99 12.44
CA HIS A 19 17.91 5.03 11.67
C HIS A 19 17.51 4.96 10.19
N PRO A 20 17.15 6.08 9.55
CA PRO A 20 16.83 6.09 8.13
C PRO A 20 18.03 5.67 7.29
N ILE A 21 17.79 4.75 6.35
CA ILE A 21 18.81 4.25 5.42
C ILE A 21 18.67 4.85 4.01
N GLU A 22 17.71 5.74 3.81
CA GLU A 22 17.44 6.38 2.53
C GLU A 22 17.13 7.88 2.68
N LEU A 23 17.29 8.60 1.58
CA LEU A 23 16.94 10.02 1.46
C LEU A 23 15.58 10.17 0.75
N PRO A 24 14.85 11.29 0.92
CA PRO A 24 13.57 11.51 0.24
C PRO A 24 13.62 11.32 -1.28
N GLN A 25 14.71 11.74 -1.94
CA GLN A 25 14.84 11.55 -3.39
C GLN A 25 15.08 10.09 -3.76
N HIS A 26 15.86 9.35 -2.97
CA HIS A 26 16.02 7.90 -3.15
C HIS A 26 14.69 7.17 -2.97
N MET A 27 13.88 7.58 -1.98
CA MET A 27 12.55 7.05 -1.75
C MET A 27 11.66 7.22 -2.99
N PHE A 28 11.55 8.44 -3.53
CA PHE A 28 10.72 8.71 -4.72
C PHE A 28 11.21 7.95 -5.96
N MET A 29 12.52 7.96 -6.22
CA MET A 29 13.09 7.25 -7.37
C MET A 29 12.85 5.74 -7.26
N SER A 30 13.05 5.15 -6.07
CA SER A 30 12.84 3.72 -5.86
C SER A 30 11.37 3.30 -6.05
N ILE A 31 10.43 4.14 -5.60
CA ILE A 31 8.99 3.92 -5.82
C ILE A 31 8.68 4.01 -7.31
N ALA A 32 9.20 5.02 -8.01
CA ALA A 32 8.98 5.21 -9.43
C ALA A 32 9.51 4.03 -10.27
N MET A 33 10.73 3.57 -9.98
CA MET A 33 11.32 2.38 -10.60
C MET A 33 10.49 1.12 -10.34
N PHE A 34 10.00 0.93 -9.11
CA PHE A 34 9.16 -0.21 -8.76
C PHE A 34 7.83 -0.20 -9.53
N LEU A 35 7.18 0.95 -9.65
CA LEU A 35 5.93 1.08 -10.40
C LEU A 35 6.12 0.87 -11.91
N ALA A 36 7.25 1.31 -12.46
CA ALA A 36 7.57 1.21 -13.88
C ALA A 36 8.19 -0.14 -14.31
N GLN A 37 8.44 -1.07 -13.37
CA GLN A 37 9.25 -2.27 -13.63
C GLN A 37 8.74 -3.18 -14.76
N ASN A 38 7.42 -3.15 -15.03
CA ASN A 38 6.76 -3.99 -16.04
C ASN A 38 6.35 -3.20 -17.30
N GLU A 39 6.79 -1.95 -17.42
CA GLU A 39 6.51 -1.11 -18.59
C GLU A 39 7.41 -1.46 -19.78
N GLN A 40 7.03 -1.01 -20.99
CA GLN A 40 7.82 -1.28 -22.20
C GLN A 40 9.19 -0.58 -22.18
N GLU A 41 9.25 0.64 -21.63
CA GLU A 41 10.48 1.41 -21.44
C GLU A 41 10.67 1.76 -19.95
N PRO A 42 11.04 0.81 -19.07
CA PRO A 42 10.98 0.98 -17.61
C PRO A 42 11.75 2.21 -17.10
N ASN A 43 12.95 2.46 -17.62
CA ASN A 43 13.78 3.58 -17.19
C ASN A 43 13.16 4.93 -17.57
N LYS A 44 12.53 5.03 -18.73
CA LYS A 44 11.88 6.25 -19.20
C LYS A 44 10.63 6.54 -18.38
N ILE A 45 9.78 5.52 -18.19
CA ILE A 45 8.57 5.67 -17.38
C ILE A 45 8.89 5.93 -15.91
N ALA A 46 9.94 5.30 -15.35
CA ALA A 46 10.41 5.59 -14.00
C ALA A 46 10.82 7.07 -13.83
N LEU A 47 11.49 7.66 -14.82
CA LEU A 47 11.83 9.09 -14.79
C LEU A 47 10.58 9.96 -14.82
N GLU A 48 9.60 9.64 -15.68
CA GLU A 48 8.32 10.35 -15.73
C GLU A 48 7.58 10.30 -14.38
N PHE A 49 7.47 9.12 -13.78
CA PHE A 49 6.88 8.95 -12.45
C PHE A 49 7.65 9.70 -11.36
N TYR A 50 8.99 9.64 -11.39
CA TYR A 50 9.82 10.35 -10.42
C TYR A 50 9.64 11.87 -10.52
N GLU A 51 9.57 12.43 -11.72
CA GLU A 51 9.36 13.87 -11.93
C GLU A 51 8.03 14.32 -11.31
N VAL A 52 6.94 13.60 -11.58
CA VAL A 52 5.61 13.91 -11.04
C VAL A 52 5.59 13.81 -9.51
N LEU A 53 6.20 12.76 -8.94
CA LEU A 53 6.23 12.53 -7.49
C LEU A 53 7.12 13.54 -6.75
N SER A 54 8.31 13.82 -7.28
CA SER A 54 9.30 14.71 -6.65
C SER A 54 8.88 16.19 -6.72
N LYS A 55 8.10 16.59 -7.73
CA LYS A 55 7.48 17.91 -7.86
C LYS A 55 6.17 18.05 -7.08
N PHE A 56 5.70 16.98 -6.45
CA PHE A 56 4.42 16.94 -5.72
C PHE A 56 3.19 17.23 -6.60
N GLU A 57 3.29 16.98 -7.91
CA GLU A 57 2.16 17.12 -8.83
C GLU A 57 1.12 16.01 -8.62
N ALA A 58 1.60 14.83 -8.21
CA ALA A 58 0.77 13.77 -7.66
C ALA A 58 1.48 13.09 -6.49
N MET A 59 0.73 12.35 -5.69
CA MET A 59 1.28 11.59 -4.57
C MET A 59 0.62 10.21 -4.48
N CYS A 60 1.44 9.18 -4.28
CA CYS A 60 0.93 7.85 -4.06
C CYS A 60 0.27 7.72 -2.68
N ALA A 61 -0.60 6.70 -2.55
CA ALA A 61 -1.19 6.36 -1.26
C ALA A 61 -0.10 5.92 -0.26
N THR A 62 -0.39 6.09 1.03
CA THR A 62 0.46 5.66 2.15
C THR A 62 1.05 4.24 2.01
N PRO A 63 0.27 3.18 1.69
CA PRO A 63 0.84 1.84 1.51
C PRO A 63 1.87 1.76 0.39
N THR A 64 1.65 2.44 -0.74
CA THR A 64 2.63 2.50 -1.84
C THR A 64 3.90 3.22 -1.38
N LEU A 65 3.77 4.37 -0.70
CA LEU A 65 4.89 5.13 -0.19
C LEU A 65 5.70 4.38 0.87
N ALA A 66 5.09 3.49 1.65
CA ALA A 66 5.78 2.72 2.67
C ALA A 66 6.38 1.42 2.14
N ASN A 67 5.66 0.70 1.26
CA ASN A 67 5.93 -0.71 1.00
C ASN A 67 6.51 -1.01 -0.39
N ALA A 68 6.37 -0.12 -1.38
CA ALA A 68 6.74 -0.41 -2.77
C ALA A 68 8.18 -0.92 -2.93
N ARG A 69 9.12 -0.36 -2.17
CA ARG A 69 10.56 -0.70 -2.22
C ARG A 69 11.02 -1.70 -1.13
N THR A 70 10.09 -2.26 -0.36
CA THR A 70 10.39 -3.28 0.66
C THR A 70 10.27 -4.68 0.07
N THR A 71 10.69 -5.74 0.77
CA THR A 71 10.49 -7.13 0.28
C THR A 71 9.04 -7.61 0.30
N LYS A 72 8.12 -6.86 0.94
CA LYS A 72 6.69 -7.19 1.04
C LYS A 72 5.86 -6.07 0.43
N HIS A 73 5.60 -6.18 -0.87
CA HIS A 73 4.99 -5.12 -1.69
C HIS A 73 3.46 -5.01 -1.55
N GLN A 74 2.93 -4.75 -0.35
CA GLN A 74 1.50 -4.49 -0.20
C GLN A 74 1.19 -3.02 -0.51
N LEU A 75 0.68 -2.75 -1.72
CA LEU A 75 0.49 -1.38 -2.24
C LEU A 75 -0.90 -0.80 -2.01
N SER A 76 -1.89 -1.64 -1.73
CA SER A 76 -3.30 -1.26 -1.62
C SER A 76 -3.75 -1.37 -0.18
N SER A 77 -4.43 -0.38 0.37
CA SER A 77 -4.91 -0.43 1.76
C SER A 77 -6.43 -0.52 1.88
N CYS A 78 -7.18 -0.50 0.78
CA CYS A 78 -8.64 -0.51 0.82
C CYS A 78 -9.17 -1.74 0.10
N TYR A 79 -9.99 -2.52 0.79
CA TYR A 79 -10.56 -3.76 0.29
C TYR A 79 -12.07 -3.76 0.45
N ILE A 80 -12.75 -4.35 -0.53
CA ILE A 80 -14.19 -4.59 -0.50
C ILE A 80 -14.45 -6.08 -0.72
N GLY A 81 -15.39 -6.64 0.03
CA GLY A 81 -15.81 -8.03 -0.09
C GLY A 81 -17.28 -8.20 0.26
N SER A 82 -17.85 -9.37 -0.02
CA SER A 82 -19.22 -9.73 0.31
C SER A 82 -19.25 -11.16 0.83
N THR A 83 -20.03 -11.39 1.89
CA THR A 83 -20.15 -12.71 2.53
C THR A 83 -21.28 -13.51 1.89
N PRO A 84 -21.04 -14.74 1.39
CA PRO A 84 -22.11 -15.60 0.88
C PRO A 84 -22.96 -16.18 2.03
N ASP A 85 -24.20 -16.56 1.73
CA ASP A 85 -25.16 -17.09 2.72
C ASP A 85 -24.98 -18.59 3.00
N ASN A 86 -23.80 -18.96 3.49
CA ASN A 86 -23.51 -20.30 4.01
C ASN A 86 -22.43 -20.22 5.10
N ILE A 87 -22.39 -21.23 5.97
CA ILE A 87 -21.53 -21.18 7.16
C ILE A 87 -20.05 -21.21 6.80
N GLU A 88 -19.66 -22.01 5.82
CA GLU A 88 -18.29 -22.11 5.32
C GLU A 88 -17.80 -20.75 4.83
N GLY A 89 -18.59 -20.10 3.98
CA GLY A 89 -18.26 -18.80 3.41
C GLY A 89 -18.28 -17.64 4.41
N ILE A 90 -19.10 -17.71 5.46
CA ILE A 90 -19.02 -16.77 6.59
C ILE A 90 -17.66 -16.88 7.29
N PHE A 91 -17.22 -18.09 7.62
CA PHE A 91 -15.93 -18.29 8.29
C PHE A 91 -14.74 -17.99 7.39
N ASP A 92 -14.83 -18.31 6.10
CA ASP A 92 -13.81 -17.93 5.11
C ASP A 92 -13.71 -16.41 4.97
N SER A 93 -14.84 -15.69 4.96
CA SER A 93 -14.87 -14.22 4.94
C SER A 93 -14.14 -13.64 6.17
N TYR A 94 -14.40 -14.16 7.37
CA TYR A 94 -13.68 -13.73 8.57
C TYR A 94 -12.17 -13.98 8.48
N LYS A 95 -11.77 -15.13 7.93
CA LYS A 95 -10.35 -15.46 7.73
C LYS A 95 -9.70 -14.49 6.74
N GLU A 96 -10.36 -14.18 5.64
CA GLU A 96 -9.88 -13.20 4.65
C GLU A 96 -9.74 -11.80 5.27
N MET A 97 -10.76 -11.34 5.99
CA MET A 97 -10.69 -10.07 6.71
C MET A 97 -9.48 -10.01 7.66
N ALA A 98 -9.25 -11.07 8.44
CA ALA A 98 -8.13 -11.13 9.37
C ALA A 98 -6.78 -11.07 8.64
N LEU A 99 -6.65 -11.74 7.49
CA LEU A 99 -5.45 -11.70 6.66
C LEU A 99 -5.20 -10.32 6.06
N LEU A 100 -6.24 -9.61 5.61
CA LEU A 100 -6.16 -8.26 5.07
C LEU A 100 -5.81 -7.23 6.16
N SER A 101 -6.41 -7.34 7.35
CA SER A 101 -6.12 -6.47 8.49
C SER A 101 -4.70 -6.65 9.05
N LYS A 102 -4.10 -7.84 8.92
CA LYS A 102 -2.72 -8.11 9.37
C LYS A 102 -1.69 -7.12 8.82
N TYR A 103 -1.94 -6.57 7.64
CA TYR A 103 -1.04 -5.62 6.96
C TYR A 103 -1.60 -4.19 6.93
N GLY A 104 -2.56 -3.87 7.80
CA GLY A 104 -3.15 -2.53 7.89
C GLY A 104 -4.15 -2.21 6.78
N GLY A 105 -4.74 -3.23 6.14
CA GLY A 105 -5.84 -3.05 5.20
C GLY A 105 -7.11 -2.57 5.90
N GLY A 106 -7.68 -1.47 5.44
CA GLY A 106 -9.05 -1.05 5.71
C GLY A 106 -10.04 -1.87 4.87
N ILE A 107 -11.12 -2.31 5.51
CA ILE A 107 -12.04 -3.30 4.94
C ILE A 107 -13.46 -2.74 4.99
N GLY A 108 -14.11 -2.65 3.83
CA GLY A 108 -15.55 -2.54 3.72
C GLY A 108 -16.11 -3.91 3.38
N TRP A 109 -17.13 -4.38 4.11
CA TRP A 109 -17.68 -5.71 3.86
C TRP A 109 -19.19 -5.70 3.83
N ASP A 110 -19.71 -6.34 2.80
CA ASP A 110 -21.13 -6.50 2.57
C ASP A 110 -21.65 -7.81 3.19
N PHE A 111 -22.71 -7.69 3.98
CA PHE A 111 -23.40 -8.82 4.60
C PHE A 111 -24.86 -8.94 4.12
N SER A 112 -25.25 -8.20 3.09
CA SER A 112 -26.64 -8.13 2.62
C SER A 112 -27.18 -9.46 2.10
N LEU A 113 -26.29 -10.37 1.69
CA LEU A 113 -26.67 -11.71 1.23
C LEU A 113 -27.02 -12.66 2.38
N VAL A 114 -26.50 -12.42 3.59
CA VAL A 114 -26.74 -13.28 4.75
C VAL A 114 -28.20 -13.18 5.14
N ARG A 115 -28.89 -14.32 5.20
CA ARG A 115 -30.32 -14.37 5.50
C ARG A 115 -30.63 -13.75 6.87
N SER A 116 -31.80 -13.15 6.99
CA SER A 116 -32.32 -12.67 8.27
C SER A 116 -32.75 -13.83 9.16
N ILE A 117 -33.07 -13.51 10.42
CA ILE A 117 -33.80 -14.43 11.30
C ILE A 117 -35.20 -14.73 10.73
N GLY A 118 -35.62 -16.00 10.73
CA GLY A 118 -36.96 -16.44 10.29
C GLY A 118 -36.91 -17.57 9.28
#